data_AF-A0A101XHR8-F1
#
_entry.id   AF-A0A101XHR8-F1
#
_cell.length_a   1.000
_cell.length_b   1.000
_cell.length_c   1.000
_cell.angle_alpha   90.00
_cell.angle_beta   90.00
_cell.angle_gamma   90.00
#
_symmetry.space_group_name_H-M   'P 1'
#
loop_
_entity.id
_entity.type
_entity.pdbx_description
1 polymer ?
#
loop_
_entity_poly.entity_id
_entity_poly.type
_entity_poly.pdbx_seq_one_letter_code
_entity_poly.pdbx_strand_id
1 'polypeptide(L)'
;MPVSNDVIIGIISQQLNISIQIVNGIIVWSQYLGSDLIQRERGAMAPYMNMFTYMFNSYLKVLMTIIDSLTVLSTQYSRAGSPIISPSIIDSLNELRKLVNEAQSDFERHDINNSITKLKKALTHLQNINQLISSLH
;
A
#
# COMPACT_ATOMS: atom_id res chain seq x y z
N MET A 1 -9.60 18.25 25.18
CA MET A 1 -10.27 18.92 24.04
C MET A 1 -10.49 17.87 22.96
N PRO A 2 -11.70 17.70 22.40
CA PRO A 2 -11.88 16.82 21.25
C PRO A 2 -11.08 17.35 20.06
N VAL A 3 -10.39 16.46 19.35
CA VAL A 3 -9.69 16.80 18.10
C VAL A 3 -10.74 17.13 17.04
N SER A 4 -10.58 18.22 16.28
CA SER A 4 -11.54 18.59 15.24
C SER A 4 -11.52 17.58 14.09
N ASN A 5 -12.66 17.40 13.44
CA ASN A 5 -12.81 16.51 12.28
C ASN A 5 -11.84 16.87 11.15
N ASP A 6 -11.57 18.16 10.93
CA ASP A 6 -10.62 18.65 9.92
C ASP A 6 -9.19 18.17 10.16
N VAL A 7 -8.75 18.14 11.43
CA VAL A 7 -7.41 17.65 11.79
C VAL A 7 -7.32 16.14 11.53
N ILE A 8 -8.39 15.40 11.82
CA ILE A 8 -8.45 13.95 11.61
C ILE A 8 -8.41 13.62 10.11
N ILE A 9 -9.23 14.30 9.31
CA ILE A 9 -9.26 14.16 7.85
C ILE A 9 -7.88 14.49 7.26
N GLY A 10 -7.25 15.57 7.74
CA GLY A 10 -5.90 15.95 7.33
C GLY A 10 -4.85 14.87 7.60
N ILE A 11 -4.83 14.30 8.81
CA ILE A 11 -3.89 13.21 9.17
C ILE A 11 -4.11 11.97 8.31
N ILE A 12 -5.37 11.57 8.12
CA ILE A 12 -5.70 10.38 7.32
C ILE A 12 -5.32 10.60 5.84
N SER A 13 -5.65 11.77 5.27
CA SER A 13 -5.27 12.11 3.90
C SER A 13 -3.75 12.12 3.71
N GLN A 14 -2.99 12.63 4.68
CA GLN A 14 -1.52 12.60 4.63
C GLN A 14 -0.99 11.15 4.61
N GLN A 15 -1.50 10.26 5.47
CA GLN A 15 -1.10 8.84 5.47
C GLN A 15 -1.45 8.13 4.16
N LEU A 16 -2.61 8.44 3.58
CA LEU A 16 -3.03 7.90 2.28
C LEU A 16 -2.14 8.40 1.14
N ASN A 17 -1.81 9.68 1.11
CA ASN A 17 -0.92 10.26 0.11
C ASN A 17 0.49 9.64 0.18
N ILE A 18 1.03 9.45 1.38
CA ILE A 18 2.31 8.76 1.58
C ILE A 18 2.22 7.31 1.07
N SER A 19 1.14 6.59 1.41
CA SER A 19 0.93 5.21 0.94
C SER A 19 0.86 5.12 -0.59
N ILE A 20 0.15 6.04 -1.23
CA ILE A 20 0.04 6.16 -2.69
C ILE A 20 1.43 6.36 -3.32
N GLN A 21 2.25 7.25 -2.74
CA GLN A 21 3.60 7.49 -3.23
C GLN A 21 4.51 6.27 -3.05
N ILE A 22 4.44 5.57 -1.91
CA ILE A 22 5.19 4.34 -1.67
C ILE A 22 4.81 3.27 -2.70
N VAL A 23 3.51 3.00 -2.88
CA VAL A 23 3.04 1.97 -3.84
C VAL A 23 3.45 2.32 -5.27
N ASN A 24 3.29 3.58 -5.68
CA ASN A 24 3.75 4.02 -7.00
C ASN A 24 5.26 3.87 -7.17
N GLY A 25 6.04 4.26 -6.16
CA GLY A 25 7.49 4.12 -6.17
C GLY A 25 7.92 2.65 -6.33
N ILE A 26 7.30 1.75 -5.59
CA ILE A 26 7.54 0.30 -5.72
C ILE A 26 7.18 -0.18 -7.13
N ILE A 27 6.01 0.18 -7.66
CA ILE A 27 5.58 -0.24 -9.02
C ILE A 27 6.61 0.19 -10.07
N VAL A 28 6.97 1.47 -10.09
CA VAL A 28 7.93 2.02 -11.08
C VAL A 28 9.28 1.33 -10.95
N TRP A 29 9.76 1.18 -9.71
CA TRP A 29 11.03 0.53 -9.42
C TRP A 29 11.04 -0.95 -9.81
N SER A 30 9.96 -1.69 -9.54
CA SER A 30 9.82 -3.09 -9.93
C SER A 30 9.70 -3.30 -11.43
N GLN A 31 9.06 -2.37 -12.15
CA GLN A 31 9.02 -2.40 -13.61
C GLN A 31 10.41 -2.16 -14.22
N TYR A 32 11.15 -1.20 -13.69
CA TYR A 32 12.50 -0.89 -14.15
C TYR A 32 13.45 -2.07 -13.89
N LEU A 33 13.55 -2.52 -12.64
CA LEU A 33 14.50 -3.58 -12.25
C LEU A 33 14.08 -4.97 -12.71
N GLY A 34 12.78 -5.28 -12.80
CA GLY A 34 12.33 -6.58 -13.30
C GLY A 34 12.80 -6.85 -14.74
N SER A 35 12.88 -5.82 -15.57
CA SER A 35 13.39 -5.93 -16.95
C SER A 35 14.91 -6.19 -17.02
N ASP A 36 15.68 -5.58 -16.11
CA ASP A 36 17.14 -5.69 -16.04
C ASP A 36 17.60 -6.97 -15.30
N LEU A 37 16.87 -7.40 -14.27
CA LEU A 37 17.18 -8.60 -13.46
C LEU A 37 17.02 -9.89 -14.27
N ILE A 38 15.94 -10.01 -15.05
CA ILE A 38 15.70 -11.18 -15.93
C ILE A 38 16.84 -11.37 -16.95
N GLN A 39 17.45 -10.28 -17.42
CA GLN A 39 18.58 -10.34 -18.35
C GLN A 39 19.89 -10.76 -17.67
N ARG A 40 20.11 -10.34 -16.42
CA ARG A 40 21.37 -10.56 -15.68
C ARG A 40 21.45 -11.90 -14.94
N GLU A 41 20.33 -12.51 -14.58
CA GLU A 41 20.33 -13.81 -13.87
C GLU A 41 20.86 -14.98 -14.71
N ARG A 42 20.95 -14.85 -16.05
CA ARG A 42 21.52 -15.89 -16.92
C ARG A 42 23.04 -16.13 -16.74
N GLY A 43 23.73 -15.31 -15.93
CA GLY A 43 25.20 -15.27 -15.90
C GLY A 43 25.90 -15.40 -14.54
N ALA A 44 25.19 -15.69 -13.43
CA ALA A 44 25.70 -15.82 -12.04
C ALA A 44 25.50 -14.61 -11.09
N MET A 45 24.27 -14.10 -10.92
CA MET A 45 23.98 -12.91 -10.10
C MET A 45 22.80 -13.05 -9.09
N ALA A 46 22.75 -14.13 -8.32
CA ALA A 46 21.84 -14.27 -7.17
C ALA A 46 21.90 -13.14 -6.09
N PRO A 47 23.04 -12.43 -5.84
CA PRO A 47 23.09 -11.40 -4.79
C PRO A 47 22.19 -10.19 -5.05
N TYR A 48 21.99 -9.82 -6.31
CA TYR A 48 21.20 -8.63 -6.67
C TYR A 48 19.71 -8.87 -6.48
N MET A 49 19.24 -10.08 -6.80
CA MET A 49 17.84 -10.45 -6.58
C MET A 49 17.50 -10.50 -5.09
N ASN A 50 18.42 -11.01 -4.25
CA ASN A 50 18.24 -10.98 -2.79
C ASN A 50 18.16 -9.55 -2.22
N MET A 51 19.02 -8.65 -2.70
CA MET A 51 18.98 -7.23 -2.31
C MET A 51 17.66 -6.58 -2.74
N PHE A 52 17.20 -6.89 -3.95
CA PHE A 52 15.95 -6.38 -4.51
C PHE A 52 14.74 -6.86 -3.70
N THR A 53 14.67 -8.16 -3.37
CA THR A 53 13.66 -8.74 -2.47
C THR A 53 13.68 -8.12 -1.09
N TYR A 54 14.87 -7.89 -0.52
CA TYR A 54 14.98 -7.24 0.78
C TYR A 54 14.41 -5.81 0.77
N MET A 55 14.76 -5.01 -0.23
CA MET A 55 14.25 -3.65 -0.38
C MET A 55 12.74 -3.63 -0.62
N PHE A 56 12.24 -4.49 -1.52
CA PHE A 56 10.81 -4.64 -1.81
C PHE A 56 10.02 -4.97 -0.53
N ASN A 57 10.45 -5.99 0.21
CA ASN A 57 9.82 -6.40 1.46
C ASN A 57 9.88 -5.30 2.53
N SER A 58 10.93 -4.48 2.55
CA SER A 58 11.04 -3.34 3.48
C SER A 58 10.00 -2.27 3.19
N TYR A 59 9.78 -1.93 1.92
CA TYR A 59 8.73 -0.97 1.55
C TYR A 59 7.33 -1.51 1.81
N LEU A 60 7.07 -2.80 1.56
CA LEU A 60 5.78 -3.41 1.88
C LEU A 60 5.50 -3.44 3.37
N LYS A 61 6.52 -3.63 4.23
CA LYS A 61 6.36 -3.51 5.69
C LYS A 61 5.94 -2.11 6.12
N VAL A 62 6.50 -1.06 5.51
CA VAL A 62 6.09 0.32 5.79
C VAL A 62 4.64 0.54 5.37
N LEU A 63 4.27 0.07 4.17
CA LEU A 63 2.89 0.15 3.68
C LEU A 63 1.92 -0.58 4.61
N MET A 64 2.25 -1.80 5.05
CA MET A 64 1.44 -2.57 5.98
C MET A 64 1.27 -1.85 7.32
N THR A 65 2.31 -1.21 7.83
CA THR A 65 2.24 -0.40 9.06
C THR A 65 1.23 0.75 8.92
N ILE A 66 1.22 1.42 7.75
CA ILE A 66 0.25 2.49 7.48
C ILE A 66 -1.16 1.93 7.35
N ILE A 67 -1.34 0.80 6.65
CA ILE A 67 -2.64 0.12 6.52
C ILE A 67 -3.18 -0.26 7.91
N ASP A 68 -2.34 -0.86 8.76
CA ASP A 68 -2.70 -1.20 10.14
C ASP A 68 -3.14 0.03 10.93
N SER A 69 -2.39 1.13 10.83
CA SER A 69 -2.74 2.40 11.48
C SER A 69 -4.10 2.92 11.00
N LEU A 70 -4.33 2.94 9.69
CA LEU A 70 -5.59 3.35 9.07
C LEU A 70 -6.75 2.43 9.49
N THR A 71 -6.54 1.12 9.58
CA THR A 71 -7.56 0.17 10.06
C THR A 71 -7.94 0.45 11.51
N VAL A 72 -6.96 0.69 12.38
CA VAL A 72 -7.21 1.01 13.79
C VAL A 72 -7.99 2.32 13.91
N LEU A 73 -7.53 3.39 13.24
CA LEU A 73 -8.23 4.68 13.24
C LEU A 73 -9.67 4.51 12.73
N SER A 74 -9.84 3.84 11.60
CA SER A 74 -11.15 3.56 10.99
C SER A 74 -12.10 2.86 11.96
N THR A 75 -11.60 1.83 12.65
CA THR A 75 -12.40 1.06 13.61
C THR A 75 -12.80 1.90 14.83
N GLN A 76 -11.88 2.71 15.36
CA GLN A 76 -12.15 3.56 16.52
C GLN A 76 -13.20 4.63 16.20
N TYR A 77 -13.08 5.29 15.04
CA TYR A 77 -14.04 6.30 14.60
C TYR A 77 -15.41 5.72 14.25
N SER A 78 -15.45 4.53 13.63
CA SER A 78 -16.70 3.82 13.38
C SER A 78 -17.45 3.52 14.69
N ARG A 79 -16.74 3.06 15.73
CA ARG A 79 -17.34 2.82 17.07
C ARG A 79 -17.82 4.10 17.75
N ALA A 80 -17.16 5.23 17.49
CA ALA A 80 -17.56 6.54 18.00
C ALA A 80 -18.74 7.17 17.23
N GLY A 81 -19.28 6.48 16.21
CA GLY A 81 -20.37 7.00 15.38
C GLY A 81 -19.94 8.14 14.45
N SER A 82 -18.64 8.26 14.16
CA SER A 82 -18.14 9.32 13.28
C SER A 82 -18.55 9.05 11.82
N PRO A 83 -19.17 10.02 11.13
CA PRO A 83 -19.54 9.88 9.71
C PRO A 83 -18.31 9.86 8.78
N ILE A 84 -17.11 10.10 9.30
CA ILE A 84 -15.86 10.18 8.53
C ILE A 84 -15.43 8.80 8.00
N ILE A 85 -15.82 7.72 8.68
CA ILE A 85 -15.41 6.36 8.30
C ILE A 85 -16.65 5.51 8.03
N SER A 86 -16.90 5.25 6.74
CA SER A 86 -17.92 4.31 6.30
C SER A 86 -17.42 2.86 6.35
N PRO A 87 -18.32 1.86 6.45
CA PRO A 87 -17.96 0.44 6.31
C PRO A 87 -17.18 0.13 5.03
N SER A 88 -17.47 0.83 3.93
CA SER A 88 -16.78 0.67 2.65
C SER A 88 -15.28 1.03 2.69
N ILE A 89 -14.87 1.95 3.57
CA ILE A 89 -13.45 2.26 3.79
C ILE A 89 -12.76 1.08 4.48
N ILE A 90 -13.41 0.45 5.47
CA ILE A 90 -12.87 -0.70 6.19
C ILE A 90 -12.69 -1.89 5.24
N ASP A 91 -13.68 -2.17 4.40
CA ASP A 91 -13.60 -3.23 3.39
C ASP A 91 -12.48 -2.97 2.39
N SER A 92 -12.31 -1.71 1.95
CA SER A 92 -11.23 -1.31 1.06
C SER A 92 -9.84 -1.47 1.70
N LEU A 93 -9.70 -1.18 3.00
CA LEU A 93 -8.46 -1.41 3.75
C LEU A 93 -8.14 -2.90 3.91
N ASN A 94 -9.16 -3.74 4.09
CA ASN A 94 -8.99 -5.19 4.17
C ASN A 94 -8.55 -5.79 2.83
N GLU A 95 -9.17 -5.38 1.72
CA GLU A 95 -8.73 -5.84 0.39
C GLU A 95 -7.34 -5.31 0.04
N LEU A 96 -7.03 -4.07 0.41
CA LEU A 96 -5.69 -3.51 0.28
C LEU A 96 -4.63 -4.36 1.02
N ARG A 97 -4.90 -4.74 2.27
CA ARG A 97 -4.03 -5.62 3.07
C ARG A 97 -3.79 -6.95 2.36
N LYS A 98 -4.85 -7.58 1.86
CA LYS A 98 -4.78 -8.84 1.13
C LYS A 98 -3.92 -8.71 -0.12
N LEU A 99 -4.17 -7.69 -0.95
CA LEU A 99 -3.41 -7.43 -2.18
C LEU A 99 -1.91 -7.20 -1.91
N VAL A 100 -1.56 -6.50 -0.84
CA VAL A 100 -0.16 -6.26 -0.45
C VAL A 100 0.53 -7.56 -0.03
N ASN A 101 -0.13 -8.40 0.78
CA ASN A 101 0.40 -9.70 1.18
C ASN A 101 0.58 -10.65 -0.02
N GLU A 102 -0.39 -10.66 -0.92
CA GLU A 102 -0.31 -11.46 -2.14
C GLU A 102 0.79 -10.94 -3.08
N ALA A 103 0.97 -9.62 -3.20
CA ALA A 103 2.05 -9.03 -3.98
C ALA A 103 3.43 -9.41 -3.42
N GLN A 104 3.58 -9.46 -2.10
CA GLN A 104 4.79 -9.96 -1.44
C GLN A 104 5.07 -11.43 -1.82
N SER A 105 4.06 -12.29 -1.67
CA SER A 105 4.19 -13.73 -1.98
C SER A 105 4.56 -13.98 -3.44
N ASP A 106 3.94 -13.26 -4.38
CA ASP A 106 4.28 -13.35 -5.80
C ASP A 106 5.72 -12.92 -6.07
N PHE A 107 6.15 -11.83 -5.44
CA PHE A 107 7.49 -11.31 -5.61
C PHE A 107 8.56 -12.26 -5.07
N GLU A 108 8.33 -12.86 -3.90
CA GLU A 108 9.22 -13.87 -3.31
C GLU A 108 9.30 -15.15 -4.18
N ARG A 109 8.27 -15.41 -4.98
CA ARG A 109 8.26 -16.47 -6.03
C ARG A 109 8.86 -16.01 -7.36
N HIS A 110 9.46 -14.82 -7.41
CA HIS A 110 10.04 -14.20 -8.60
C HIS A 110 9.00 -13.87 -9.70
N ASP A 111 7.72 -13.85 -9.36
CA ASP A 111 6.64 -13.45 -10.25
C ASP A 111 6.37 -11.94 -10.14
N ILE A 112 7.31 -11.17 -10.68
CA ILE A 112 7.32 -9.71 -10.57
C ILE A 112 6.08 -9.10 -11.26
N ASN A 113 5.61 -9.68 -12.36
CA ASN A 113 4.46 -9.15 -13.11
C ASN A 113 3.14 -9.31 -12.35
N ASN A 114 2.91 -10.47 -11.72
CA ASN A 114 1.73 -10.65 -10.89
C ASN A 114 1.78 -9.79 -9.63
N SER A 115 2.96 -9.66 -9.01
CA SER A 115 3.18 -8.74 -7.90
C SER A 115 2.81 -7.28 -8.26
N ILE A 116 3.32 -6.77 -9.39
CA ILE A 116 2.99 -5.43 -9.89
C ILE A 116 1.48 -5.29 -10.16
N THR A 117 0.85 -6.31 -10.72
CA THR A 117 -0.60 -6.29 -11.00
C THR A 117 -1.40 -6.11 -9.71
N LYS A 118 -1.00 -6.80 -8.63
CA LYS A 118 -1.63 -6.68 -7.32
C LYS A 118 -1.36 -5.32 -6.67
N LEU A 119 -0.14 -4.79 -6.80
CA LEU A 119 0.20 -3.44 -6.34
C LEU A 119 -0.61 -2.35 -7.08
N LYS A 120 -0.87 -2.50 -8.38
CA LYS A 120 -1.73 -1.57 -9.13
C LYS A 120 -3.16 -1.60 -8.62
N LYS A 121 -3.71 -2.77 -8.30
CA LYS A 121 -5.03 -2.88 -7.67
C LYS A 121 -5.05 -2.21 -6.30
N ALA A 122 -4.03 -2.48 -5.48
CA ALA A 122 -3.84 -1.85 -4.17
C ALA A 122 -3.81 -0.31 -4.28
N LEU A 123 -3.10 0.22 -5.27
CA LEU A 123 -3.04 1.65 -5.56
C LEU A 123 -4.43 2.22 -5.86
N THR A 124 -5.24 1.54 -6.68
CA THR A 124 -6.61 1.97 -6.98
C THR A 124 -7.46 2.05 -5.70
N HIS A 125 -7.36 1.06 -4.80
CA HIS A 125 -8.06 1.11 -3.52
C HIS A 125 -7.61 2.31 -2.66
N LEU A 126 -6.31 2.57 -2.56
CA LEU A 126 -5.78 3.73 -1.83
C LEU A 126 -6.28 5.06 -2.41
N GLN A 127 -6.28 5.18 -3.74
CA GLN A 127 -6.77 6.37 -4.43
C GLN A 127 -8.27 6.59 -4.21
N ASN A 128 -9.07 5.53 -4.25
CA ASN A 128 -10.51 5.59 -3.99
C ASN A 128 -10.79 6.02 -2.55
N ILE A 129 -10.07 5.46 -1.56
CA ILE A 129 -10.20 5.88 -0.15
C ILE A 129 -9.82 7.36 -0.01
N ASN A 130 -8.73 7.80 -0.64
CA ASN A 130 -8.28 9.18 -0.56
C ASN A 130 -9.29 10.16 -1.19
N GLN A 131 -9.91 9.80 -2.32
CA GLN A 131 -10.96 10.60 -2.94
C GLN A 131 -12.21 10.70 -2.04
N LEU A 132 -12.63 9.59 -1.45
CA LEU A 132 -13.76 9.57 -0.51
C LEU A 132 -13.50 10.47 0.69
N ILE A 133 -12.32 10.37 1.30
CA ILE A 133 -11.97 11.20 2.47
C ILE A 133 -11.81 12.67 2.08
N SER A 134 -11.24 12.97 0.91
CA SER A 134 -11.13 14.34 0.41
C SER A 134 -12.48 14.99 0.11
N SER A 135 -13.51 14.19 -0.19
CA SER A 135 -14.88 14.69 -0.44
C SER A 135 -15.67 15.03 0.83
N LEU A 136 -15.12 14.70 2.00
CA LEU A 136 -15.71 15.03 3.31
C LEU A 136 -15.31 16.43 3.81
N HIS A 137 -14.44 17.13 3.06
CA HIS A 137 -14.01 18.50 3.32
C HIS A 137 -14.90 19.54 2.63
#